data_AF-A0A3A4S1X0-F1
#
_entry.id   AF-A0A3A4S1X0-F1
#
_cell.length_a   1.000
_cell.length_b   1.000
_cell.length_c   1.000
_cell.angle_alpha   90.00
_cell.angle_beta   90.00
_cell.angle_gamma   90.00
#
_symmetry.space_group_name_H-M   'P 1'
#
loop_
_entity.id
_entity.type
_entity.pdbx_description
1 polymer ?
#
loop_
_entity_poly.entity_id
_entity_poly.type
_entity_poly.pdbx_seq_one_letter_code
_entity_poly.pdbx_strand_id
1 'polypeptide(L)'
;MKVVTTHRNTDLDGLASVVAGTLLYPDTVPVLSKQINPNVNFFLTAHKRMLDIKTADEIDLDDVTELIVVDTNQWKRLDGLGKLQEKPDLVIHLWDHHSAIGNINASRKRQEVLGANITAMTEEIKSRNIKISPMIATLFLAGIYEDTGNLAFSSTTPRDVYAAGYLLECKADLDIVSSLMGSAIFNRNQKKILFEMLQNVKTVNINGYSISINIQPIEGHVDTLAQVVQKYTETIGVDAAFGIFPQKEERCIVIGRSKRDGPNMAVIMGHLGGGGHPSAGSALLKSVPPHSIEKLILDLIENHNQSSIRISDLMSFPVLAVSPELKMKTLRKLLRENNFKGAPVIDDGKLVGMITRTHFKKLKREDQWEAPVKAFMARDIVTIEPGMSPMQAVRKIITKKVGHLPVIENGHVIGMVTRSDLMVYFYDQLPK
;
A
#
# COMPACT_ATOMS: atom_id res chain seq x y z
N MET A 1 4.29 39.54 16.79
CA MET A 1 4.56 38.95 15.47
C MET A 1 3.72 37.69 15.26
N LYS A 2 3.48 37.31 14.01
CA LYS A 2 2.77 36.06 13.67
C LYS A 2 3.79 35.02 13.22
N VAL A 3 3.62 33.78 13.64
CA VAL A 3 4.53 32.68 13.29
C VAL A 3 3.73 31.56 12.66
N VAL A 4 4.24 30.97 11.58
CA VAL A 4 3.74 29.69 11.05
C VAL A 4 4.79 28.61 11.23
N THR A 5 4.39 27.45 11.73
CA THR A 5 5.31 26.35 12.05
C THR A 5 4.67 24.98 11.91
N THR A 6 5.49 23.94 11.89
CA THR A 6 5.11 22.53 11.76
C THR A 6 5.92 21.65 12.71
N HIS A 7 5.75 20.34 12.61
CA HIS A 7 6.43 19.36 13.44
C HIS A 7 7.93 19.23 13.17
N ARG A 8 8.64 18.72 14.19
CA ARG A 8 10.00 18.18 14.12
C ARG A 8 10.12 17.10 13.06
N ASN A 9 11.29 16.93 12.46
CA ASN A 9 11.50 16.05 11.29
C ASN A 9 10.56 16.43 10.15
N THR A 10 10.46 17.73 9.85
CA THR A 10 9.58 18.28 8.82
C THR A 10 9.78 17.55 7.48
N ASP A 11 8.70 17.05 6.90
CA ASP A 11 8.61 16.46 5.55
C ASP A 11 8.07 17.51 4.55
N LEU A 12 7.85 17.11 3.28
CA LEU A 12 7.41 18.05 2.26
C LEU A 12 5.99 18.54 2.49
N ASP A 13 5.09 17.75 3.10
CA ASP A 13 3.76 18.24 3.48
C ASP A 13 3.87 19.32 4.56
N GLY A 14 4.66 19.08 5.61
CA GLY A 14 4.95 20.08 6.63
C GLY A 14 5.57 21.36 6.07
N LEU A 15 6.60 21.25 5.21
CA LEU A 15 7.22 22.41 4.55
C LEU A 15 6.22 23.14 3.63
N ALA A 16 5.51 22.42 2.78
CA ALA A 16 4.53 22.99 1.87
C ALA A 16 3.44 23.72 2.64
N SER A 17 2.95 23.14 3.73
CA SER A 17 1.94 23.71 4.60
C SER A 17 2.43 24.97 5.31
N VAL A 18 3.71 25.03 5.72
CA VAL A 18 4.30 26.25 6.30
C VAL A 18 4.32 27.38 5.28
N VAL A 19 4.73 27.07 4.04
CA VAL A 19 4.74 28.03 2.93
C VAL A 19 3.31 28.44 2.55
N ALA A 20 2.34 27.53 2.57
CA ALA A 20 0.94 27.88 2.36
C ALA A 20 0.41 28.78 3.48
N GLY A 21 0.87 28.58 4.72
CA GLY A 21 0.52 29.44 5.84
C GLY A 21 0.99 30.88 5.65
N THR A 22 2.18 31.12 5.09
CA THR A 22 2.64 32.49 4.79
C THR A 22 1.82 33.20 3.72
N LEU A 23 1.19 32.43 2.82
CA LEU A 23 0.28 32.96 1.80
C LEU A 23 -1.12 33.25 2.37
N LEU A 24 -1.62 32.37 3.24
CA LEU A 24 -2.97 32.47 3.83
C LEU A 24 -3.04 33.46 4.99
N TYR A 25 -1.91 33.67 5.67
CA TYR A 25 -1.75 34.56 6.81
C TYR A 25 -0.59 35.52 6.52
N PRO A 26 -0.84 36.65 5.85
CA PRO A 26 0.20 37.64 5.56
C PRO A 26 0.93 38.10 6.83
N ASP A 27 2.20 38.48 6.65
CA ASP A 27 3.13 38.94 7.70
C ASP A 27 3.52 37.87 8.74
N THR A 28 3.28 36.57 8.46
CA THR A 28 3.81 35.49 9.28
C THR A 28 5.27 35.19 8.96
N VAL A 29 6.06 34.94 10.00
CA VAL A 29 7.41 34.41 9.91
C VAL A 29 7.35 32.88 9.82
N PRO A 30 7.87 32.25 8.75
CA PRO A 30 7.93 30.79 8.66
C PRO A 30 9.06 30.24 9.53
N VAL A 31 8.72 29.32 10.44
CA VAL A 31 9.64 28.72 11.41
C VAL A 31 9.63 27.21 11.27
N LEU A 32 10.80 26.63 10.98
CA LEU A 32 11.01 25.18 10.91
C LEU A 32 11.89 24.68 12.05
N SER A 33 11.74 23.39 12.37
CA SER A 33 12.66 22.70 13.27
C SER A 33 14.04 22.54 12.64
N LYS A 34 15.07 22.40 13.47
CA LYS A 34 16.44 22.14 12.98
C LYS A 34 16.57 20.77 12.30
N GLN A 35 15.74 19.81 12.71
CA GLN A 35 15.70 18.47 12.13
C GLN A 35 14.67 18.41 11.01
N ILE A 36 15.12 18.22 9.77
CA ILE A 36 14.25 18.14 8.58
C ILE A 36 14.53 16.86 7.80
N ASN A 37 13.52 16.37 7.08
CA ASN A 37 13.64 15.23 6.17
C ASN A 37 14.63 15.55 5.03
N PRO A 38 15.42 14.57 4.55
CA PRO A 38 16.30 14.73 3.38
C PRO A 38 15.64 15.37 2.15
N ASN A 39 14.38 15.05 1.85
CA ASN A 39 13.65 15.62 0.72
C ASN A 39 13.43 17.13 0.88
N VAL A 40 13.07 17.55 2.10
CA VAL A 40 12.95 18.97 2.47
C VAL A 40 14.31 19.66 2.36
N ASN A 41 15.38 19.03 2.87
CA ASN A 41 16.71 19.60 2.78
C ASN A 41 17.18 19.78 1.32
N PHE A 42 16.88 18.82 0.44
CA PHE A 42 17.16 18.91 -0.98
C PHE A 42 16.44 20.11 -1.62
N PHE A 43 15.14 20.27 -1.34
CA PHE A 43 14.36 21.40 -1.83
C PHE A 43 14.91 22.74 -1.31
N LEU A 44 15.16 22.84 0.01
CA LEU A 44 15.65 24.06 0.63
C LEU A 44 17.05 24.44 0.12
N THR A 45 17.93 23.50 -0.20
CA THR A 45 19.26 23.80 -0.72
C THR A 45 19.19 24.67 -1.99
N ALA A 46 18.19 24.44 -2.85
CA ALA A 46 17.98 25.24 -4.05
C ALA A 46 17.18 26.54 -3.81
N HIS A 47 16.32 26.58 -2.79
CA HIS A 47 15.28 27.61 -2.65
C HIS A 47 15.30 28.41 -1.34
N LYS A 48 16.24 28.14 -0.40
CA LYS A 48 16.23 28.71 0.97
C LYS A 48 16.13 30.24 1.00
N ARG A 49 16.84 30.94 0.11
CA ARG A 49 16.83 32.41 0.05
C ARG A 49 15.47 33.00 -0.33
N MET A 50 14.61 32.25 -1.00
CA MET A 50 13.30 32.73 -1.44
C MET A 50 12.22 32.57 -0.37
N LEU A 51 12.41 31.67 0.60
CA LEU A 51 11.38 31.31 1.59
C LEU A 51 11.59 31.98 2.97
N ASP A 52 12.73 32.64 3.20
CA ASP A 52 13.09 33.34 4.45
C ASP A 52 12.77 32.56 5.74
N ILE A 53 13.03 31.25 5.71
CA ILE A 53 12.72 30.33 6.80
C ILE A 53 13.70 30.54 7.95
N LYS A 54 13.14 30.68 9.16
CA LYS A 54 13.88 30.80 10.42
C LYS A 54 13.75 29.53 11.27
N THR A 55 14.59 29.42 12.29
CA THR A 55 14.44 28.46 13.40
C THR A 55 13.94 29.17 14.65
N ALA A 56 13.45 28.39 15.63
CA ALA A 56 12.87 28.94 16.86
C ALA A 56 13.85 29.82 17.67
N ASP A 57 15.16 29.57 17.57
CA ASP A 57 16.21 30.37 18.20
C ASP A 57 16.56 31.67 17.46
N GLU A 58 16.01 31.89 16.26
CA GLU A 58 16.19 33.11 15.46
C GLU A 58 15.01 34.09 15.61
N ILE A 59 14.04 33.80 16.47
CA ILE A 59 12.88 34.64 16.75
C ILE A 59 12.71 34.90 18.25
N ASP A 60 12.09 36.03 18.57
CA ASP A 60 11.68 36.32 19.95
C ASP A 60 10.28 35.74 20.19
N LEU A 61 10.20 34.75 21.10
CA LEU A 61 8.94 34.08 21.45
C LEU A 61 8.00 34.99 22.26
N ASP A 62 8.54 35.99 22.95
CA ASP A 62 7.75 36.93 23.75
C ASP A 62 6.96 37.88 22.86
N ASP A 63 7.44 38.14 21.64
CA ASP A 63 6.73 38.92 20.64
C ASP A 63 5.63 38.14 19.91
N VAL A 64 5.57 36.80 20.01
CA VAL A 64 4.61 36.00 19.25
C VAL A 64 3.20 36.19 19.80
N THR A 65 2.29 36.71 18.99
CA THR A 65 0.89 36.98 19.34
C THR A 65 -0.09 36.05 18.64
N GLU A 66 0.31 35.48 17.51
CA GLU A 66 -0.49 34.53 16.72
C GLU A 66 0.42 33.40 16.22
N LEU A 67 -0.02 32.17 16.42
CA LEU A 67 0.69 30.95 16.02
C LEU A 67 -0.19 30.13 15.07
N ILE A 68 0.26 29.97 13.83
CA ILE A 68 -0.33 29.09 12.85
C ILE A 68 0.43 27.77 12.91
N VAL A 69 -0.24 26.72 13.40
CA VAL A 69 0.32 25.37 13.46
C VAL A 69 -0.24 24.58 12.30
N VAL A 70 0.64 23.98 11.51
CA VAL A 70 0.26 23.17 10.36
C VAL A 70 0.80 21.75 10.50
N ASP A 71 0.03 20.78 10.01
CA ASP A 71 0.40 19.37 9.91
C ASP A 71 0.79 18.68 11.24
N THR A 72 0.32 19.25 12.35
CA THR A 72 0.39 18.61 13.66
C THR A 72 -0.53 19.26 14.66
N ASN A 73 -1.15 18.44 15.51
CA ASN A 73 -1.95 18.91 16.64
C ASN A 73 -1.30 18.69 18.02
N GLN A 74 0.03 18.46 18.07
CA GLN A 74 0.74 18.14 19.31
C GLN A 74 1.88 19.11 19.63
N TRP A 75 1.85 19.74 20.81
CA TRP A 75 2.91 20.64 21.28
C TRP A 75 4.29 19.99 21.31
N LYS A 76 4.35 18.72 21.73
CA LYS A 76 5.62 17.98 21.75
C LYS A 76 6.25 17.86 20.36
N ARG A 77 5.47 17.97 19.27
CA ARG A 77 6.02 17.91 17.92
C ARG A 77 6.64 19.25 17.50
N LEU A 78 6.34 20.37 18.15
CA LEU A 78 6.88 21.70 17.81
C LEU A 78 8.26 21.91 18.46
N ASP A 79 9.31 21.99 17.64
CA ASP A 79 10.70 22.11 18.10
C ASP A 79 11.01 23.54 18.57
N GLY A 80 11.53 23.69 19.79
CA GLY A 80 11.94 24.98 20.34
C GLY A 80 10.81 25.97 20.73
N LEU A 81 9.53 25.60 20.58
CA LEU A 81 8.39 26.49 20.79
C LEU A 81 7.59 26.24 22.08
N GLY A 82 8.09 25.40 22.99
CA GLY A 82 7.37 25.00 24.20
C GLY A 82 6.90 26.16 25.09
N LYS A 83 7.65 27.27 25.16
CA LYS A 83 7.26 28.46 25.93
C LYS A 83 5.93 29.07 25.48
N LEU A 84 5.58 28.92 24.19
CA LEU A 84 4.33 29.45 23.64
C LEU A 84 3.10 28.71 24.18
N GLN A 85 3.25 27.47 24.67
CA GLN A 85 2.16 26.69 25.24
C GLN A 85 1.55 27.33 26.49
N GLU A 86 2.36 28.06 27.24
CA GLU A 86 1.98 28.67 28.52
C GLU A 86 1.47 30.12 28.36
N LYS A 87 1.48 30.65 27.13
CA LYS A 87 1.13 32.04 26.87
C LYS A 87 -0.39 32.24 26.83
N PRO A 88 -0.99 33.00 27.76
CA PRO A 88 -2.45 33.06 27.93
C PRO A 88 -3.18 33.72 26.77
N ASP A 89 -2.57 34.72 26.12
CA ASP A 89 -3.18 35.52 25.06
C ASP A 89 -2.76 35.08 23.65
N LEU A 90 -2.18 33.89 23.51
CA LEU A 90 -1.72 33.38 22.22
C LEU A 90 -2.91 32.91 21.37
N VAL A 91 -3.13 33.55 20.23
CA VAL A 91 -4.11 33.08 19.25
C VAL A 91 -3.51 31.94 18.44
N ILE A 92 -4.16 30.79 18.42
CA ILE A 92 -3.67 29.61 17.69
C ILE A 92 -4.62 29.22 16.57
N HIS A 93 -4.10 29.16 15.34
CA HIS A 93 -4.80 28.62 14.18
C HIS A 93 -4.19 27.28 13.79
N LEU A 94 -4.99 26.21 13.83
CA LEU A 94 -4.53 24.84 13.56
C LEU A 94 -5.07 24.34 12.21
N TRP A 95 -4.16 23.86 11.37
CA TRP A 95 -4.43 23.06 10.18
C TRP A 95 -3.80 21.68 10.38
N ASP A 96 -4.59 20.62 10.30
CA ASP A 96 -4.09 19.27 10.47
C ASP A 96 -4.95 18.25 9.71
N HIS A 97 -4.36 17.16 9.23
CA HIS A 97 -5.10 16.06 8.60
C HIS A 97 -5.17 14.78 9.45
N HIS A 98 -4.40 14.73 10.54
CA HIS A 98 -4.35 13.56 11.42
C HIS A 98 -5.69 13.38 12.16
N SER A 99 -6.15 12.15 12.32
CA SER A 99 -7.38 11.83 13.08
C SER A 99 -7.17 11.72 14.60
N ALA A 100 -5.92 11.71 15.06
CA ALA A 100 -5.57 11.57 16.46
C ALA A 100 -6.00 12.79 17.28
N ILE A 101 -6.35 12.57 18.55
CA ILE A 101 -6.62 13.65 19.50
C ILE A 101 -5.29 14.33 19.87
N GLY A 102 -5.19 15.62 19.57
CA GLY A 102 -4.04 16.47 19.90
C GLY A 102 -4.17 17.16 21.26
N ASN A 103 -3.08 17.79 21.71
CA ASN A 103 -3.04 18.57 22.95
C ASN A 103 -2.86 20.09 22.72
N ILE A 104 -2.94 20.54 21.46
CA ILE A 104 -3.00 21.97 21.12
C ILE A 104 -4.46 22.44 21.21
N ASN A 105 -4.71 23.40 22.11
CA ASN A 105 -6.00 24.08 22.23
C ASN A 105 -6.06 25.27 21.28
N ALA A 106 -6.64 25.08 20.09
CA ALA A 106 -6.61 26.09 19.04
C ALA A 106 -7.83 27.02 19.07
N SER A 107 -7.60 28.33 18.90
CA SER A 107 -8.66 29.34 18.76
C SER A 107 -9.47 29.15 17.46
N ARG A 108 -8.81 28.70 16.39
CA ARG A 108 -9.45 28.22 15.16
C ARG A 108 -8.82 26.91 14.74
N LYS A 109 -9.64 25.99 14.26
CA LYS A 109 -9.20 24.64 13.91
C LYS A 109 -9.86 24.19 12.62
N ARG A 110 -9.04 23.78 11.64
CA ARG A 110 -9.44 22.94 10.51
C ARG A 110 -8.67 21.64 10.60
N GLN A 111 -9.36 20.60 11.05
CA GLN A 111 -8.82 19.26 11.13
C GLN A 111 -9.73 18.32 10.33
N GLU A 112 -9.23 17.77 9.23
CA GLU A 112 -10.04 17.06 8.24
C GLU A 112 -9.33 15.78 7.81
N VAL A 113 -10.07 14.70 7.57
CA VAL A 113 -9.47 13.43 7.12
C VAL A 113 -9.12 13.56 5.63
N LEU A 114 -7.85 13.79 5.34
CA LEU A 114 -7.30 14.00 4.00
C LEU A 114 -6.01 13.19 3.81
N GLY A 115 -5.62 13.00 2.55
CA GLY A 115 -4.34 12.36 2.21
C GLY A 115 -3.15 13.17 2.70
N ALA A 116 -3.20 14.50 2.54
CA ALA A 116 -2.18 15.44 3.00
C ALA A 116 -2.80 16.73 3.59
N ASN A 117 -2.14 17.38 4.54
CA ASN A 117 -2.58 18.65 5.11
C ASN A 117 -2.55 19.80 4.09
N ILE A 118 -1.54 19.84 3.21
CA ILE A 118 -1.43 20.85 2.16
C ILE A 118 -2.64 20.86 1.21
N THR A 119 -3.40 19.77 1.10
CA THR A 119 -4.63 19.69 0.31
C THR A 119 -5.66 20.72 0.77
N ALA A 120 -5.99 20.76 2.07
CA ALA A 120 -6.96 21.72 2.61
C ALA A 120 -6.48 23.17 2.45
N MET A 121 -5.18 23.41 2.61
CA MET A 121 -4.60 24.75 2.46
C MET A 121 -4.59 25.18 0.99
N THR A 122 -4.34 24.27 0.04
CA THR A 122 -4.40 24.53 -1.40
C THR A 122 -5.82 24.90 -1.84
N GLU A 123 -6.83 24.21 -1.32
CA GLU A 123 -8.24 24.55 -1.56
C GLU A 123 -8.58 25.95 -1.05
N GLU A 124 -8.09 26.33 0.13
CA GLU A 124 -8.28 27.67 0.69
C GLU A 124 -7.54 28.75 -0.13
N ILE A 125 -6.33 28.46 -0.61
CA ILE A 125 -5.57 29.35 -1.51
C ILE A 125 -6.35 29.56 -2.81
N LYS A 126 -6.90 28.48 -3.39
CA LYS A 126 -7.73 28.53 -4.58
C LYS A 126 -9.01 29.33 -4.35
N SER A 127 -9.71 29.10 -3.24
CA SER A 127 -10.97 29.79 -2.92
C SER A 127 -10.78 31.29 -2.71
N ARG A 128 -9.63 31.70 -2.15
CA ARG A 128 -9.23 33.10 -1.99
C ARG A 128 -8.59 33.72 -3.23
N ASN A 129 -8.47 32.95 -4.32
CA ASN A 129 -7.84 33.37 -5.58
C ASN A 129 -6.41 33.92 -5.39
N ILE A 130 -5.66 33.34 -4.45
CA ILE A 130 -4.27 33.71 -4.18
C ILE A 130 -3.40 33.08 -5.26
N LYS A 131 -2.64 33.91 -5.98
CA LYS A 131 -1.74 33.44 -7.03
C LYS A 131 -0.49 32.81 -6.41
N ILE A 132 -0.14 31.62 -6.89
CA ILE A 132 1.09 30.92 -6.54
C ILE A 132 2.00 30.82 -7.76
N SER A 133 3.32 30.87 -7.53
CA SER A 133 4.30 30.66 -8.59
C SER A 133 4.41 29.16 -8.94
N PRO A 134 4.91 28.80 -10.14
CA PRO A 134 5.17 27.42 -10.49
C PRO A 134 6.02 26.68 -9.45
N MET A 135 7.04 27.34 -8.89
CA MET A 135 7.88 26.78 -7.83
C MET A 135 7.09 26.39 -6.57
N ILE A 136 6.17 27.27 -6.12
CA ILE A 136 5.31 27.01 -4.96
C ILE A 136 4.31 25.89 -5.29
N ALA A 137 3.74 25.90 -6.49
CA ALA A 137 2.85 24.85 -6.94
C ALA A 137 3.56 23.49 -6.97
N THR A 138 4.82 23.44 -7.43
CA THR A 138 5.67 22.24 -7.39
C THR A 138 5.89 21.74 -5.97
N LEU A 139 6.22 22.62 -5.03
CA LEU A 139 6.38 22.25 -3.61
C LEU A 139 5.10 21.66 -3.03
N PHE A 140 3.96 22.30 -3.28
CA PHE A 140 2.68 21.82 -2.76
C PHE A 140 2.30 20.47 -3.35
N LEU A 141 2.58 20.27 -4.65
CA LEU A 141 2.32 18.98 -5.31
C LEU A 141 3.21 17.89 -4.73
N ALA A 142 4.48 18.22 -4.42
CA ALA A 142 5.39 17.29 -3.76
C ALA A 142 4.93 16.90 -2.35
N GLY A 143 4.37 17.85 -1.59
CA GLY A 143 3.75 17.56 -0.29
C GLY A 143 2.56 16.60 -0.40
N ILE A 144 1.65 16.82 -1.36
CA ILE A 144 0.55 15.87 -1.63
C ILE A 144 1.11 14.50 -1.99
N TYR A 145 2.10 14.43 -2.88
CA TYR A 145 2.64 13.15 -3.36
C TYR A 145 3.39 12.37 -2.29
N GLU A 146 4.10 13.02 -1.38
CA GLU A 146 4.82 12.33 -0.29
C GLU A 146 3.82 11.58 0.61
N ASP A 147 2.76 12.26 1.05
CA ASP A 147 1.80 11.73 2.02
C ASP A 147 0.73 10.82 1.42
N THR A 148 0.50 10.93 0.12
CA THR A 148 -0.42 10.06 -0.63
C THR A 148 0.30 8.92 -1.35
N GLY A 149 1.63 8.84 -1.29
CA GLY A 149 2.42 7.84 -2.00
C GLY A 149 2.24 7.94 -3.52
N ASN A 150 2.35 9.15 -4.07
CA ASN A 150 1.98 9.49 -5.44
C ASN A 150 0.52 9.11 -5.76
N LEU A 151 -0.41 9.48 -4.87
CA LEU A 151 -1.86 9.20 -4.99
C LEU A 151 -2.23 7.71 -4.97
N ALA A 152 -1.31 6.83 -4.56
CA ALA A 152 -1.53 5.37 -4.56
C ALA A 152 -1.93 4.81 -3.19
N PHE A 153 -1.72 5.55 -2.11
CA PHE A 153 -2.09 5.10 -0.76
C PHE A 153 -3.61 5.13 -0.57
N SER A 154 -4.14 4.21 0.25
CA SER A 154 -5.58 4.12 0.54
C SER A 154 -6.11 5.29 1.36
N SER A 155 -5.24 6.10 1.97
CA SER A 155 -5.58 7.36 2.64
C SER A 155 -5.87 8.50 1.65
N THR A 156 -5.49 8.35 0.38
CA THR A 156 -5.72 9.38 -0.66
C THR A 156 -7.22 9.60 -0.87
N THR A 157 -7.65 10.85 -0.84
CA THR A 157 -9.04 11.27 -1.06
C THR A 157 -9.21 11.93 -2.44
N PRO A 158 -10.44 12.05 -2.96
CA PRO A 158 -10.70 12.79 -4.19
C PRO A 158 -10.23 14.25 -4.13
N ARG A 159 -10.22 14.86 -2.93
CA ARG A 159 -9.78 16.24 -2.72
C ARG A 159 -8.28 16.41 -2.96
N ASP A 160 -7.47 15.41 -2.57
CA ASP A 160 -6.03 15.40 -2.86
C ASP A 160 -5.79 15.38 -4.38
N VAL A 161 -6.58 14.61 -5.12
CA VAL A 161 -6.51 14.53 -6.58
C VAL A 161 -6.91 15.85 -7.24
N TYR A 162 -7.98 16.50 -6.77
CA TYR A 162 -8.40 17.80 -7.29
C TYR A 162 -7.40 18.91 -6.99
N ALA A 163 -6.83 18.91 -5.78
CA ALA A 163 -5.76 19.83 -5.40
C ALA A 163 -4.52 19.61 -6.27
N ALA A 164 -4.08 18.37 -6.46
CA ALA A 164 -2.98 18.05 -7.37
C ALA A 164 -3.25 18.53 -8.81
N GLY A 165 -4.46 18.31 -9.32
CA GLY A 165 -4.88 18.82 -10.64
C GLY A 165 -4.78 20.35 -10.74
N TYR A 166 -5.25 21.07 -9.73
CA TYR A 166 -5.13 22.53 -9.67
C TYR A 166 -3.67 23.01 -9.62
N LEU A 167 -2.81 22.32 -8.89
CA LEU A 167 -1.39 22.66 -8.82
C LEU A 167 -0.69 22.45 -10.18
N LEU A 168 -1.09 21.44 -10.95
CA LEU A 168 -0.66 21.25 -12.33
C LEU A 168 -1.17 22.36 -13.26
N GLU A 169 -2.40 22.83 -13.08
CA GLU A 169 -2.90 24.03 -13.79
C GLU A 169 -2.02 25.26 -13.48
N CYS A 170 -1.55 25.37 -12.23
CA CYS A 170 -0.59 26.37 -11.76
C CYS A 170 0.86 26.13 -12.22
N LYS A 171 1.09 25.20 -13.15
CA LYS A 171 2.40 24.86 -13.74
C LYS A 171 3.38 24.22 -12.75
N ALA A 172 2.89 23.46 -11.78
CA ALA A 172 3.75 22.56 -11.00
C ALA A 172 4.55 21.63 -11.93
N ASP A 173 5.84 21.44 -11.62
CA ASP A 173 6.80 20.72 -12.42
C ASP A 173 6.93 19.27 -11.96
N LEU A 174 6.43 18.33 -12.77
CA LEU A 174 6.44 16.90 -12.46
C LEU A 174 7.84 16.27 -12.50
N ASP A 175 8.79 16.82 -13.24
CA ASP A 175 10.16 16.31 -13.27
C ASP A 175 10.86 16.64 -11.96
N ILE A 176 10.64 17.86 -11.43
CA ILE A 176 11.13 18.23 -10.10
C ILE A 176 10.45 17.39 -9.03
N VAL A 177 9.11 17.26 -9.05
CA VAL A 177 8.40 16.38 -8.11
C VAL A 177 8.92 14.95 -8.19
N SER A 178 9.10 14.41 -9.39
CA SER A 178 9.65 13.05 -9.57
C SER A 178 11.08 12.92 -9.07
N SER A 179 11.90 13.98 -9.10
CA SER A 179 13.25 13.94 -8.53
C SER A 179 13.26 14.00 -7.01
N LEU A 180 12.28 14.70 -6.41
CA LEU A 180 12.02 14.71 -4.96
C LEU A 180 11.44 13.37 -4.47
N MET A 181 10.50 12.81 -5.23
CA MET A 181 9.86 11.51 -4.97
C MET A 181 10.74 10.32 -5.38
N GLY A 182 11.79 10.60 -6.12
CA GLY A 182 12.66 9.65 -6.80
C GLY A 182 13.34 8.74 -5.79
N SER A 183 12.67 7.62 -5.49
CA SER A 183 13.19 6.36 -4.96
C SER A 183 14.51 6.55 -4.24
N ALA A 184 14.43 6.89 -2.94
CA ALA A 184 15.54 6.93 -1.98
C ALA A 184 16.87 6.71 -2.68
N ILE A 185 17.55 7.80 -3.11
CA ILE A 185 18.85 7.69 -3.79
C ILE A 185 19.68 6.76 -2.93
N PHE A 186 19.76 5.49 -3.34
CA PHE A 186 20.30 4.51 -2.43
C PHE A 186 21.76 4.89 -2.30
N ASN A 187 22.18 5.14 -1.07
CA ASN A 187 23.58 5.36 -0.82
C ASN A 187 24.36 4.10 -1.23
N ARG A 188 25.68 4.22 -1.35
CA ARG A 188 26.51 3.11 -1.83
C ARG A 188 26.30 1.83 -1.01
N ASN A 189 26.05 1.94 0.30
CA ASN A 189 25.81 0.82 1.18
C ASN A 189 24.44 0.16 0.94
N GLN A 190 23.39 0.94 0.79
CA GLN A 190 22.04 0.44 0.46
C GLN A 190 22.00 -0.25 -0.90
N LYS A 191 22.67 0.32 -1.93
CA LYS A 191 22.82 -0.31 -3.25
C LYS A 191 23.53 -1.65 -3.14
N LYS A 192 24.62 -1.70 -2.36
CA LYS A 192 25.38 -2.93 -2.12
C LYS A 192 24.50 -4.00 -1.47
N ILE A 193 23.79 -3.66 -0.40
CA ILE A 193 22.90 -4.61 0.31
C ILE A 193 21.78 -5.09 -0.63
N LEU A 194 21.11 -4.19 -1.35
CA LEU A 194 20.07 -4.58 -2.31
C LEU A 194 20.61 -5.54 -3.37
N PHE A 195 21.79 -5.25 -3.92
CA PHE A 195 22.43 -6.09 -4.92
C PHE A 195 22.78 -7.47 -4.36
N GLU A 196 23.36 -7.55 -3.15
CA GLU A 196 23.68 -8.80 -2.48
C GLU A 196 22.41 -9.63 -2.17
N MET A 197 21.33 -8.98 -1.75
CA MET A 197 20.03 -9.64 -1.57
C MET A 197 19.50 -10.20 -2.89
N LEU A 198 19.55 -9.43 -3.98
CA LEU A 198 19.11 -9.83 -5.33
C LEU A 198 19.96 -10.95 -5.94
N GLN A 199 21.22 -11.10 -5.56
CA GLN A 199 22.05 -12.24 -5.98
C GLN A 199 21.68 -13.53 -5.24
N ASN A 200 21.15 -13.41 -4.02
CA ASN A 200 20.89 -14.54 -3.12
C ASN A 200 19.39 -14.75 -2.88
N VAL A 201 18.58 -14.69 -3.95
CA VAL A 201 17.13 -14.87 -3.84
C VAL A 201 16.82 -16.31 -3.48
N LYS A 202 16.23 -16.51 -2.30
CA LYS A 202 15.59 -17.76 -1.89
C LYS A 202 14.11 -17.52 -1.76
N THR A 203 13.30 -18.32 -2.45
CA THR A 203 11.83 -18.22 -2.41
C THR A 203 11.25 -19.55 -1.98
N VAL A 204 10.29 -19.50 -1.06
CA VAL A 204 9.50 -20.64 -0.60
C VAL A 204 8.01 -20.35 -0.79
N ASN A 205 7.20 -21.38 -0.96
CA ASN A 205 5.74 -21.24 -1.01
C ASN A 205 5.13 -21.85 0.26
N ILE A 206 4.47 -21.03 1.08
CA ILE A 206 3.85 -21.45 2.34
C ILE A 206 2.44 -20.86 2.40
N ASN A 207 1.44 -21.70 2.74
CA ASN A 207 0.03 -21.31 2.76
C ASN A 207 -0.42 -20.57 1.49
N GLY A 208 0.19 -20.92 0.36
CA GLY A 208 -0.12 -20.31 -0.93
C GLY A 208 0.54 -18.97 -1.23
N TYR A 209 1.30 -18.40 -0.29
CA TYR A 209 2.10 -17.21 -0.47
C TYR A 209 3.50 -17.54 -0.97
N SER A 210 3.98 -16.78 -1.94
CA SER A 210 5.39 -16.75 -2.33
C SER A 210 6.15 -15.84 -1.36
N ILE A 211 7.13 -16.40 -0.64
CA ILE A 211 7.86 -15.71 0.42
C ILE A 211 9.35 -15.76 0.13
N SER A 212 10.05 -14.65 0.28
CA SER A 212 11.51 -14.63 0.23
C SER A 212 12.12 -14.17 1.55
N ILE A 213 13.10 -14.91 2.06
CA ILE A 213 13.86 -14.52 3.25
C ILE A 213 15.33 -14.41 2.85
N ASN A 214 15.95 -13.30 3.21
CA ASN A 214 17.36 -13.05 2.97
C ASN A 214 18.06 -12.70 4.28
N ILE A 215 19.16 -13.39 4.56
CA ILE A 215 20.04 -13.10 5.70
C ILE A 215 21.26 -12.38 5.15
N GLN A 216 21.39 -11.09 5.47
CA GLN A 216 22.46 -10.23 4.96
C GLN A 216 23.15 -9.50 6.11
N PRO A 217 24.37 -9.89 6.51
CA PRO A 217 25.16 -9.16 7.49
C PRO A 217 25.40 -7.72 7.04
N ILE A 218 25.30 -6.76 7.96
CA ILE A 218 25.56 -5.34 7.70
C ILE A 218 26.61 -4.79 8.65
N GLU A 219 27.44 -3.88 8.13
CA GLU A 219 28.45 -3.18 8.90
C GLU A 219 27.99 -1.75 9.23
N GLY A 220 28.07 -1.38 10.50
CA GLY A 220 27.71 -0.05 10.97
C GLY A 220 26.20 0.22 10.94
N HIS A 221 25.85 1.51 10.98
CA HIS A 221 24.47 1.96 10.85
C HIS A 221 24.12 2.12 9.38
N VAL A 222 22.97 1.57 8.97
CA VAL A 222 22.41 1.76 7.63
C VAL A 222 21.02 2.35 7.80
N ASP A 223 20.87 3.59 7.39
CA ASP A 223 19.58 4.27 7.37
C ASP A 223 18.63 3.56 6.40
N THR A 224 17.34 3.62 6.70
CA THR A 224 16.22 3.23 5.82
C THR A 224 16.34 1.84 5.16
N LEU A 225 16.89 0.83 5.84
CA LEU A 225 16.89 -0.58 5.40
C LEU A 225 15.51 -1.08 4.94
N ALA A 226 14.43 -0.50 5.46
CA ALA A 226 13.08 -0.85 5.07
C ALA A 226 12.75 -0.52 3.61
N GLN A 227 13.36 0.52 3.03
CA GLN A 227 13.25 0.83 1.61
C GLN A 227 14.02 -0.17 0.75
N VAL A 228 15.15 -0.69 1.26
CA VAL A 228 15.92 -1.75 0.60
C VAL A 228 15.09 -3.03 0.50
N VAL A 229 14.49 -3.47 1.62
CA VAL A 229 13.62 -4.66 1.63
C VAL A 229 12.37 -4.45 0.77
N GLN A 230 11.79 -3.25 0.77
CA GLN A 230 10.67 -2.94 -0.11
C GLN A 230 11.06 -3.05 -1.59
N LYS A 231 12.15 -2.40 -2.01
CA LYS A 231 12.61 -2.47 -3.40
C LYS A 231 12.96 -3.89 -3.80
N TYR A 232 13.58 -4.65 -2.90
CA TYR A 232 13.83 -6.08 -3.09
C TYR A 232 12.51 -6.83 -3.35
N THR A 233 11.51 -6.67 -2.48
CA THR A 233 10.17 -7.31 -2.59
C THR A 233 9.51 -7.01 -3.93
N GLU A 234 9.49 -5.74 -4.33
CA GLU A 234 8.93 -5.28 -5.61
C GLU A 234 9.67 -5.87 -6.82
N THR A 235 11.01 -5.91 -6.75
CA THR A 235 11.87 -6.38 -7.85
C THR A 235 11.71 -7.87 -8.12
N ILE A 236 11.63 -8.70 -7.05
CA ILE A 236 11.49 -10.15 -7.20
C ILE A 236 10.03 -10.60 -7.37
N GLY A 237 9.06 -9.74 -7.05
CA GLY A 237 7.65 -9.98 -7.29
C GLY A 237 6.97 -10.99 -6.35
N VAL A 238 7.54 -11.26 -5.17
CA VAL A 238 6.96 -12.18 -4.15
C VAL A 238 5.80 -11.55 -3.39
N ASP A 239 5.03 -12.34 -2.64
CA ASP A 239 3.89 -11.86 -1.85
C ASP A 239 4.32 -11.25 -0.52
N ALA A 240 5.41 -11.76 0.06
CA ALA A 240 6.12 -11.13 1.17
C ALA A 240 7.63 -11.38 1.10
N ALA A 241 8.42 -10.45 1.62
CA ALA A 241 9.85 -10.66 1.80
C ALA A 241 10.34 -10.16 3.16
N PHE A 242 11.40 -10.80 3.64
CA PHE A 242 12.06 -10.50 4.90
C PHE A 242 13.56 -10.28 4.69
N GLY A 243 14.07 -9.18 5.22
CA GLY A 243 15.49 -8.95 5.41
C GLY A 243 15.85 -9.19 6.87
N ILE A 244 16.75 -10.15 7.12
CA ILE A 244 17.35 -10.44 8.42
C ILE A 244 18.77 -9.89 8.36
N PHE A 245 19.07 -8.88 9.18
CA PHE A 245 20.32 -8.13 9.13
C PHE A 245 21.11 -8.29 10.43
N PRO A 246 22.01 -9.29 10.51
CA PRO A 246 22.93 -9.46 11.63
C PRO A 246 23.88 -8.26 11.75
N GLN A 247 24.11 -7.82 12.99
CA GLN A 247 25.01 -6.75 13.37
C GLN A 247 25.98 -7.21 14.47
N LYS A 248 26.95 -6.35 14.81
CA LYS A 248 27.82 -6.54 15.98
C LYS A 248 27.01 -6.61 17.28
N GLU A 249 27.59 -7.22 18.31
CA GLU A 249 26.98 -7.43 19.64
C GLU A 249 25.72 -8.33 19.60
N GLU A 250 25.72 -9.33 18.71
CA GLU A 250 24.63 -10.32 18.58
C GLU A 250 23.24 -9.70 18.36
N ARG A 251 23.19 -8.52 17.75
CA ARG A 251 21.94 -7.84 17.39
C ARG A 251 21.52 -8.22 15.99
N CYS A 252 20.22 -8.40 15.78
CA CYS A 252 19.67 -8.67 14.47
C CYS A 252 18.44 -7.80 14.23
N ILE A 253 18.50 -6.99 13.16
CA ILE A 253 17.35 -6.21 12.69
C ILE A 253 16.60 -7.09 11.71
N VAL A 254 15.30 -7.24 11.92
CA VAL A 254 14.40 -7.95 11.01
C VAL A 254 13.43 -6.96 10.42
N ILE A 255 13.28 -6.95 9.11
CA ILE A 255 12.30 -6.12 8.41
C ILE A 255 11.48 -7.01 7.49
N GLY A 256 10.16 -6.88 7.60
CA GLY A 256 9.20 -7.56 6.73
C GLY A 256 8.43 -6.57 5.86
N ARG A 257 8.17 -7.01 4.63
CA ARG A 257 7.30 -6.33 3.66
C ARG A 257 6.36 -7.34 3.05
N SER A 258 5.10 -6.95 2.90
CA SER A 258 4.02 -7.77 2.38
C SER A 258 3.17 -6.96 1.42
N LYS A 259 2.68 -7.62 0.37
CA LYS A 259 1.59 -7.07 -0.44
C LYS A 259 0.31 -7.01 0.38
N ARG A 260 -0.70 -6.29 -0.12
CA ARG A 260 -2.00 -6.08 0.56
C ARG A 260 -2.64 -7.39 1.06
N ASP A 261 -2.55 -8.45 0.25
CA ASP A 261 -3.16 -9.76 0.55
C ASP A 261 -2.14 -10.80 1.04
N GLY A 262 -0.92 -10.38 1.37
CA GLY A 262 0.12 -11.27 1.89
C GLY A 262 0.00 -11.51 3.40
N PRO A 263 0.94 -12.24 4.00
CA PRO A 263 1.01 -12.44 5.45
C PRO A 263 1.00 -11.11 6.21
N ASN A 264 0.33 -11.05 7.36
CA ASN A 264 0.20 -9.84 8.17
C ASN A 264 1.49 -9.55 8.94
N MET A 265 2.23 -8.52 8.52
CA MET A 265 3.52 -8.17 9.11
C MET A 265 3.41 -7.69 10.56
N ALA A 266 2.32 -7.01 10.94
CA ALA A 266 2.13 -6.55 12.32
C ALA A 266 2.12 -7.73 13.31
N VAL A 267 1.47 -8.82 12.91
CA VAL A 267 1.33 -10.02 13.74
C VAL A 267 2.63 -10.80 13.79
N ILE A 268 3.26 -11.04 12.64
CA ILE A 268 4.53 -11.77 12.56
C ILE A 268 5.61 -11.02 13.35
N MET A 269 5.75 -9.72 13.12
CA MET A 269 6.75 -8.91 13.82
C MET A 269 6.44 -8.78 15.31
N GLY A 270 5.16 -8.72 15.70
CA GLY A 270 4.75 -8.74 17.11
C GLY A 270 5.24 -9.98 17.87
N HIS A 271 5.16 -11.16 17.24
CA HIS A 271 5.70 -12.40 17.84
C HIS A 271 7.22 -12.41 17.95
N LEU A 272 7.92 -11.63 17.11
CA LEU A 272 9.37 -11.41 17.20
C LEU A 272 9.76 -10.31 18.21
N GLY A 273 8.80 -9.75 18.95
CA GLY A 273 9.03 -8.63 19.88
C GLY A 273 9.14 -7.26 19.20
N GLY A 274 8.71 -7.16 17.94
CA GLY A 274 8.65 -5.94 17.15
C GLY A 274 7.24 -5.38 16.99
N GLY A 275 7.02 -4.66 15.88
CA GLY A 275 5.73 -4.07 15.55
C GLY A 275 5.64 -3.59 14.10
N GLY A 276 4.47 -3.06 13.73
CA GLY A 276 4.23 -2.53 12.38
C GLY A 276 2.75 -2.49 12.00
N HIS A 277 2.51 -2.49 10.69
CA HIS A 277 1.23 -2.53 10.02
C HIS A 277 1.08 -3.83 9.21
N PRO A 278 -0.11 -4.17 8.70
CA PRO A 278 -0.31 -5.41 7.94
C PRO A 278 0.66 -5.61 6.75
N SER A 279 1.04 -4.53 6.06
CA SER A 279 1.93 -4.57 4.89
C SER A 279 3.42 -4.43 5.22
N ALA A 280 3.77 -4.05 6.44
CA ALA A 280 5.12 -3.59 6.77
C ALA A 280 5.40 -3.68 8.27
N GLY A 281 6.54 -4.24 8.67
CA GLY A 281 6.94 -4.22 10.08
C GLY A 281 8.42 -4.50 10.30
N SER A 282 8.85 -4.33 11.54
CA SER A 282 10.23 -4.54 11.96
C SER A 282 10.35 -5.05 13.39
N ALA A 283 11.39 -5.83 13.65
CA ALA A 283 11.76 -6.30 14.99
C ALA A 283 13.27 -6.17 15.20
N LEU A 284 13.69 -6.00 16.45
CA LEU A 284 15.09 -6.01 16.86
C LEU A 284 15.29 -7.14 17.86
N LEU A 285 16.06 -8.16 17.49
CA LEU A 285 16.36 -9.31 18.34
C LEU A 285 17.80 -9.23 18.85
N LYS A 286 18.01 -9.72 20.07
CA LYS A 286 19.32 -9.81 20.73
C LYS A 286 19.63 -11.27 21.05
N SER A 287 20.84 -11.71 20.74
CA SER A 287 21.34 -13.06 21.04
C SER A 287 20.49 -14.19 20.44
N VAL A 288 19.83 -13.93 19.30
CA VAL A 288 19.12 -14.95 18.53
C VAL A 288 19.86 -15.20 17.21
N PRO A 289 20.27 -16.45 16.91
CA PRO A 289 20.93 -16.76 15.65
C PRO A 289 20.03 -16.46 14.44
N PRO A 290 20.57 -15.88 13.34
CA PRO A 290 19.77 -15.47 12.18
C PRO A 290 18.94 -16.59 11.54
N HIS A 291 19.49 -17.81 11.49
CA HIS A 291 18.76 -18.98 10.97
C HIS A 291 17.59 -19.41 11.86
N SER A 292 17.68 -19.19 13.17
CA SER A 292 16.56 -19.44 14.08
C SER A 292 15.43 -18.44 13.86
N ILE A 293 15.76 -17.19 13.53
CA ILE A 293 14.79 -16.15 13.16
C ILE A 293 14.09 -16.51 11.86
N GLU A 294 14.85 -16.92 10.83
CA GLU A 294 14.31 -17.41 9.56
C GLU A 294 13.29 -18.52 9.79
N LYS A 295 13.66 -19.55 10.57
CA LYS A 295 12.76 -20.65 10.90
C LYS A 295 11.50 -20.18 11.63
N LEU A 296 11.64 -19.30 12.63
CA LEU A 296 10.49 -18.78 13.37
C LEU A 296 9.53 -17.99 12.47
N ILE A 297 10.05 -17.20 11.52
CA ILE A 297 9.21 -16.49 10.54
C ILE A 297 8.42 -17.50 9.69
N LEU A 298 9.08 -18.54 9.17
CA LEU A 298 8.43 -19.56 8.37
C LEU A 298 7.34 -20.29 9.17
N ASP A 299 7.67 -20.72 10.40
CA ASP A 299 6.74 -21.40 11.30
C ASP A 299 5.54 -20.49 11.65
N LEU A 300 5.76 -19.19 11.86
CA LEU A 300 4.68 -18.23 12.12
C LEU A 300 3.76 -18.07 10.92
N ILE A 301 4.29 -18.04 9.70
CA ILE A 301 3.47 -17.92 8.48
C ILE A 301 2.72 -19.20 8.18
N GLU A 302 3.32 -20.36 8.48
CA GLU A 302 2.69 -21.67 8.35
C GLU A 302 1.54 -21.85 9.35
N ASN A 303 1.74 -21.43 10.61
CA ASN A 303 0.78 -21.68 11.70
C ASN A 303 -0.25 -20.56 11.92
N HIS A 304 0.06 -19.29 11.58
CA HIS A 304 -0.93 -18.21 11.64
C HIS A 304 -1.81 -18.21 10.39
N ASN A 305 -2.83 -19.08 10.42
CA ASN A 305 -4.04 -18.95 9.60
C ASN A 305 -4.86 -17.74 10.09
N GLN A 306 -4.37 -16.52 9.89
CA GLN A 306 -5.20 -15.34 10.11
C GLN A 306 -6.18 -15.17 8.96
N SER A 307 -7.40 -15.69 9.17
CA SER A 307 -8.68 -15.18 8.66
C SER A 307 -8.65 -14.50 7.29
N SER A 308 -8.00 -15.11 6.31
CA SER A 308 -8.17 -14.78 4.91
C SER A 308 -9.35 -15.62 4.40
N ILE A 309 -10.27 -14.96 3.72
CA ILE A 309 -11.36 -15.64 3.01
C ILE A 309 -10.73 -16.68 2.09
N ARG A 310 -11.22 -17.91 2.15
CA ARG A 310 -10.74 -19.06 1.39
C ARG A 310 -11.65 -19.34 0.21
N ILE A 311 -11.18 -20.18 -0.71
CA ILE A 311 -12.00 -20.65 -1.82
C ILE A 311 -13.25 -21.40 -1.34
N SER A 312 -13.17 -22.13 -0.23
CA SER A 312 -14.34 -22.74 0.43
C SER A 312 -15.44 -21.75 0.78
N ASP A 313 -15.07 -20.50 1.06
CA ASP A 313 -16.00 -19.46 1.53
C ASP A 313 -16.66 -18.72 0.35
N LEU A 314 -16.06 -18.81 -0.85
CA LEU A 314 -16.54 -18.14 -2.07
C LEU A 314 -17.15 -19.10 -3.10
N MET A 315 -16.83 -20.40 -3.02
CA MET A 315 -17.24 -21.35 -4.04
C MET A 315 -18.76 -21.52 -4.08
N SER A 316 -19.28 -21.69 -5.28
CA SER A 316 -20.68 -22.09 -5.47
C SER A 316 -20.81 -23.61 -5.30
N PHE A 317 -21.80 -24.01 -4.49
CA PHE A 317 -22.22 -25.40 -4.29
C PHE A 317 -23.76 -25.45 -4.12
N PRO A 318 -24.45 -26.53 -4.57
CA PRO A 318 -23.94 -27.69 -5.29
C PRO A 318 -23.56 -27.39 -6.75
N VAL A 319 -22.57 -28.10 -7.28
CA VAL A 319 -22.08 -27.87 -8.65
C VAL A 319 -22.93 -28.62 -9.66
N LEU A 320 -23.44 -27.91 -10.66
CA LEU A 320 -24.08 -28.55 -11.82
C LEU A 320 -23.02 -29.25 -12.68
N ALA A 321 -22.86 -30.55 -12.48
CA ALA A 321 -22.03 -31.42 -13.30
C ALA A 321 -22.84 -32.08 -14.41
N VAL A 322 -22.16 -32.44 -15.51
CA VAL A 322 -22.79 -33.14 -16.65
C VAL A 322 -22.06 -34.42 -17.00
N SER A 323 -22.79 -35.40 -17.53
CA SER A 323 -22.22 -36.65 -18.07
C SER A 323 -21.47 -36.39 -19.38
N PRO A 324 -20.38 -37.14 -19.66
CA PRO A 324 -19.69 -37.09 -20.96
C PRO A 324 -20.60 -37.47 -22.15
N GLU A 325 -21.63 -38.28 -21.92
CA GLU A 325 -22.58 -38.74 -22.96
C GLU A 325 -23.75 -37.77 -23.18
N LEU A 326 -23.88 -36.72 -22.36
CA LEU A 326 -24.92 -35.71 -22.51
C LEU A 326 -24.81 -35.08 -23.90
N LYS A 327 -25.93 -34.92 -24.61
CA LYS A 327 -25.93 -34.26 -25.92
C LYS A 327 -25.68 -32.76 -25.79
N MET A 328 -24.93 -32.18 -26.73
CA MET A 328 -24.63 -30.73 -26.75
C MET A 328 -25.88 -29.85 -26.76
N LYS A 329 -26.96 -30.28 -27.42
CA LYS A 329 -28.26 -29.60 -27.44
C LYS A 329 -28.88 -29.50 -26.05
N THR A 330 -28.86 -30.60 -25.29
CA THR A 330 -29.36 -30.67 -23.92
C THR A 330 -28.49 -29.84 -22.98
N LEU A 331 -27.17 -29.92 -23.12
CA LEU A 331 -26.24 -29.06 -22.39
C LEU A 331 -26.54 -27.58 -22.59
N ARG A 332 -26.77 -27.14 -23.85
CA ARG A 332 -27.09 -25.73 -24.14
C ARG A 332 -28.36 -25.28 -23.40
N LYS A 333 -29.40 -26.11 -23.38
CA LYS A 333 -30.64 -25.84 -22.67
C LYS A 333 -30.38 -25.70 -21.16
N LEU A 334 -29.68 -26.67 -20.59
CA LEU A 334 -29.35 -26.77 -19.17
C LEU A 334 -28.50 -25.58 -18.67
N LEU A 335 -27.45 -25.19 -19.41
CA LEU A 335 -26.64 -24.01 -19.07
C LEU A 335 -27.46 -22.71 -19.15
N ARG A 336 -28.36 -22.58 -20.12
CA ARG A 336 -29.20 -21.38 -20.27
C ARG A 336 -30.22 -21.26 -19.15
N GLU A 337 -30.92 -22.34 -18.82
CA GLU A 337 -31.98 -22.36 -17.80
C GLU A 337 -31.44 -22.07 -16.41
N ASN A 338 -30.21 -22.52 -16.11
CA ASN A 338 -29.55 -22.28 -14.83
C ASN A 338 -28.63 -21.05 -14.85
N ASN A 339 -28.63 -20.26 -15.94
CA ASN A 339 -27.74 -19.11 -16.14
C ASN A 339 -26.23 -19.40 -15.92
N PHE A 340 -25.80 -20.62 -16.20
CA PHE A 340 -24.40 -21.03 -16.06
C PHE A 340 -23.63 -20.87 -17.37
N LYS A 341 -22.33 -20.55 -17.24
CA LYS A 341 -21.43 -20.34 -18.38
C LYS A 341 -20.59 -21.58 -18.73
N GLY A 342 -20.62 -22.60 -17.86
CA GLY A 342 -19.99 -23.90 -18.06
C GLY A 342 -20.30 -24.86 -16.93
N ALA A 343 -19.87 -26.09 -17.10
CA ALA A 343 -20.04 -27.19 -16.15
C ALA A 343 -18.82 -28.13 -16.18
N PRO A 344 -18.40 -28.68 -15.04
CA PRO A 344 -17.51 -29.83 -15.02
C PRO A 344 -18.20 -31.05 -15.64
N VAL A 345 -17.43 -31.85 -16.36
CA VAL A 345 -17.87 -33.12 -16.92
C VAL A 345 -17.37 -34.22 -15.98
N ILE A 346 -18.31 -34.94 -15.39
CA ILE A 346 -18.03 -35.99 -14.41
C ILE A 346 -18.47 -37.33 -14.99
N ASP A 347 -17.59 -38.32 -14.86
CA ASP A 347 -17.84 -39.71 -15.24
C ASP A 347 -17.41 -40.61 -14.08
N ASP A 348 -18.31 -41.48 -13.63
CA ASP A 348 -18.10 -42.36 -12.47
C ASP A 348 -17.47 -41.65 -11.24
N GLY A 349 -18.03 -40.49 -10.88
CA GLY A 349 -17.57 -39.65 -9.76
C GLY A 349 -16.26 -38.89 -9.99
N LYS A 350 -15.60 -39.08 -11.13
CA LYS A 350 -14.31 -38.43 -11.47
C LYS A 350 -14.50 -37.28 -12.43
N LEU A 351 -13.75 -36.21 -12.20
CA LEU A 351 -13.68 -35.07 -13.12
C LEU A 351 -12.88 -35.46 -14.38
N VAL A 352 -13.57 -35.62 -15.51
CA VAL A 352 -12.97 -36.06 -16.79
C VAL A 352 -12.90 -34.97 -17.85
N GLY A 353 -13.56 -33.83 -17.63
CA GLY A 353 -13.43 -32.69 -18.53
C GLY A 353 -14.10 -31.43 -17.99
N MET A 354 -13.98 -30.36 -18.77
CA MET A 354 -14.69 -29.10 -18.56
C MET A 354 -15.36 -28.66 -19.86
N ILE A 355 -16.65 -28.30 -19.80
CA ILE A 355 -17.38 -27.78 -20.95
C ILE A 355 -17.92 -26.37 -20.62
N THR A 356 -17.72 -25.41 -21.52
CA THR A 356 -18.20 -24.04 -21.34
C THR A 356 -18.84 -23.55 -22.64
N ARG A 357 -19.60 -22.44 -22.57
CA ARG A 357 -20.24 -21.83 -23.74
C ARG A 357 -19.24 -21.45 -24.85
N THR A 358 -17.96 -21.24 -24.53
CA THR A 358 -16.95 -20.93 -25.56
C THR A 358 -16.71 -22.11 -26.50
N HIS A 359 -16.90 -23.34 -26.03
CA HIS A 359 -16.79 -24.55 -26.85
C HIS A 359 -17.91 -24.65 -27.88
N PHE A 360 -19.03 -23.93 -27.71
CA PHE A 360 -20.11 -23.93 -28.70
C PHE A 360 -19.68 -23.33 -30.03
N LYS A 361 -18.66 -22.46 -30.05
CA LYS A 361 -18.06 -21.93 -31.28
C LYS A 361 -17.41 -23.01 -32.15
N LYS A 362 -17.11 -24.19 -31.59
CA LYS A 362 -16.55 -25.34 -32.34
C LYS A 362 -17.63 -26.08 -33.14
N LEU A 363 -18.92 -25.89 -32.83
CA LEU A 363 -20.03 -26.48 -33.56
C LEU A 363 -20.31 -25.63 -34.81
N LYS A 364 -20.02 -26.21 -35.98
CA LYS A 364 -20.20 -25.59 -37.29
C LYS A 364 -21.38 -26.16 -38.07
N ARG A 365 -21.88 -27.34 -37.70
CA ARG A 365 -22.97 -28.05 -38.38
C ARG A 365 -24.07 -28.43 -37.40
N GLU A 366 -25.31 -28.52 -37.91
CA GLU A 366 -26.49 -28.77 -37.08
C GLU A 366 -26.46 -30.15 -36.40
N ASP A 367 -25.94 -31.18 -37.08
CA ASP A 367 -25.81 -32.54 -36.57
C ASP A 367 -24.87 -32.65 -35.36
N GLN A 368 -23.92 -31.72 -35.21
CA GLN A 368 -23.00 -31.69 -34.08
C GLN A 368 -23.69 -31.35 -32.75
N TRP A 369 -24.89 -30.78 -32.77
CA TRP A 369 -25.67 -30.55 -31.55
C TRP A 369 -26.19 -31.85 -30.93
N GLU A 370 -26.30 -32.93 -31.70
CA GLU A 370 -26.70 -34.25 -31.23
C GLU A 370 -25.52 -35.09 -30.72
N ALA A 371 -24.28 -34.63 -30.96
CA ALA A 371 -23.07 -35.29 -30.48
C ALA A 371 -22.87 -35.13 -28.96
N PRO A 372 -22.15 -36.06 -28.31
CA PRO A 372 -21.93 -36.05 -26.87
C PRO A 372 -20.92 -34.96 -26.43
N VAL A 373 -21.06 -34.49 -25.19
CA VAL A 373 -20.17 -33.47 -24.59
C VAL A 373 -18.70 -33.85 -24.67
N LYS A 374 -18.36 -35.13 -24.49
CA LYS A 374 -16.98 -35.64 -24.55
C LYS A 374 -16.25 -35.34 -25.86
N ALA A 375 -16.99 -35.08 -26.95
CA ALA A 375 -16.41 -34.73 -28.24
C ALA A 375 -15.87 -33.28 -28.29
N PHE A 376 -16.34 -32.39 -27.42
CA PHE A 376 -16.02 -30.95 -27.47
C PHE A 376 -15.40 -30.39 -26.18
N MET A 377 -15.49 -31.14 -25.08
CA MET A 377 -14.96 -30.73 -23.78
C MET A 377 -13.45 -30.52 -23.79
N ALA A 378 -12.97 -29.64 -22.91
CA ALA A 378 -11.55 -29.55 -22.60
C ALA A 378 -11.15 -30.70 -21.65
N ARG A 379 -10.00 -31.32 -21.92
CA ARG A 379 -9.43 -32.40 -21.10
C ARG A 379 -8.26 -31.95 -20.21
N ASP A 380 -7.64 -30.82 -20.54
CA ASP A 380 -6.68 -30.16 -19.65
C ASP A 380 -7.48 -29.30 -18.67
N ILE A 381 -7.69 -29.83 -17.46
CA ILE A 381 -8.61 -29.26 -16.48
C ILE A 381 -7.78 -28.55 -15.42
N VAL A 382 -8.02 -27.25 -15.29
CA VAL A 382 -7.40 -26.44 -14.26
C VAL A 382 -8.33 -26.40 -13.05
N THR A 383 -7.90 -27.02 -11.95
CA THR A 383 -8.65 -27.11 -10.70
C THR A 383 -8.08 -26.19 -9.62
N ILE A 384 -8.73 -26.08 -8.47
CA ILE A 384 -8.22 -25.37 -7.29
C ILE A 384 -8.61 -26.11 -6.00
N GLU A 385 -7.84 -25.94 -4.93
CA GLU A 385 -8.14 -26.53 -3.62
C GLU A 385 -8.96 -25.56 -2.76
N PRO A 386 -9.82 -26.06 -1.84
CA PRO A 386 -10.70 -25.21 -1.03
C PRO A 386 -9.96 -24.29 -0.07
N GLY A 387 -8.77 -24.69 0.39
CA GLY A 387 -7.94 -23.91 1.32
C GLY A 387 -7.18 -22.74 0.68
N MET A 388 -7.17 -22.64 -0.66
CA MET A 388 -6.44 -21.58 -1.38
C MET A 388 -7.13 -20.22 -1.25
N SER A 389 -6.42 -19.14 -1.56
CA SER A 389 -6.95 -17.77 -1.51
C SER A 389 -7.61 -17.32 -2.82
N PRO A 390 -8.51 -16.30 -2.77
CA PRO A 390 -9.14 -15.72 -3.95
C PRO A 390 -8.13 -15.19 -4.97
N MET A 391 -7.03 -14.59 -4.51
CA MET A 391 -5.98 -14.06 -5.38
C MET A 391 -5.24 -15.18 -6.12
N GLN A 392 -4.99 -16.32 -5.46
CA GLN A 392 -4.41 -17.48 -6.15
C GLN A 392 -5.32 -18.01 -7.24
N ALA A 393 -6.64 -17.98 -7.02
CA ALA A 393 -7.62 -18.33 -8.04
C ALA A 393 -7.57 -17.37 -9.24
N VAL A 394 -7.50 -16.05 -9.00
CA VAL A 394 -7.30 -15.04 -10.06
C VAL A 394 -6.03 -15.31 -10.84
N ARG A 395 -4.90 -15.54 -10.15
CA ARG A 395 -3.61 -15.84 -10.79
C ARG A 395 -3.69 -17.08 -11.66
N LYS A 396 -4.36 -18.14 -11.19
CA LYS A 396 -4.55 -19.38 -11.97
C LYS A 396 -5.43 -19.15 -13.20
N ILE A 397 -6.52 -18.39 -13.06
CA ILE A 397 -7.41 -17.94 -14.14
C ILE A 397 -6.68 -17.15 -15.23
N ILE A 398 -5.79 -16.22 -14.84
CA ILE A 398 -5.02 -15.39 -15.77
C ILE A 398 -3.95 -16.23 -16.46
N THR A 399 -3.10 -16.89 -15.68
CA THR A 399 -1.93 -17.63 -16.20
C THR A 399 -2.35 -18.80 -17.08
N LYS A 400 -3.40 -19.54 -16.70
CA LYS A 400 -3.91 -20.66 -17.50
C LYS A 400 -4.97 -20.24 -18.52
N LYS A 401 -5.33 -18.95 -18.59
CA LYS A 401 -6.33 -18.39 -19.51
C LYS A 401 -7.68 -19.12 -19.44
N VAL A 402 -8.09 -19.54 -18.25
CA VAL A 402 -9.37 -20.20 -17.99
C VAL A 402 -10.35 -19.23 -17.30
N GLY A 403 -11.65 -19.51 -17.37
CA GLY A 403 -12.69 -18.68 -16.74
C GLY A 403 -13.40 -19.32 -15.55
N HIS A 404 -13.17 -20.62 -15.33
CA HIS A 404 -13.84 -21.45 -14.32
C HIS A 404 -12.79 -22.37 -13.70
N LEU A 405 -12.88 -22.58 -12.39
CA LEU A 405 -12.02 -23.46 -11.62
C LEU A 405 -12.92 -24.40 -10.80
N PRO A 406 -13.01 -25.69 -11.18
CA PRO A 406 -13.57 -26.70 -10.29
C PRO A 406 -12.75 -26.78 -9.01
N VAL A 407 -13.43 -26.73 -7.87
CA VAL A 407 -12.81 -26.90 -6.54
C VAL A 407 -12.78 -28.39 -6.24
N ILE A 408 -11.58 -28.93 -6.03
CA ILE A 408 -11.36 -30.35 -5.77
C ILE A 408 -10.84 -30.55 -4.35
N GLU A 409 -11.45 -31.49 -3.65
CA GLU A 409 -10.99 -32.00 -2.36
C GLU A 409 -11.07 -33.53 -2.38
N ASN A 410 -10.02 -34.22 -1.94
CA ASN A 410 -9.95 -35.68 -1.92
C ASN A 410 -10.33 -36.34 -3.26
N GLY A 411 -9.96 -35.72 -4.39
CA GLY A 411 -10.24 -36.24 -5.73
C GLY A 411 -11.66 -35.99 -6.26
N HIS A 412 -12.53 -35.35 -5.49
CA HIS A 412 -13.93 -35.08 -5.84
C HIS A 412 -14.17 -33.59 -6.06
N VAL A 413 -15.07 -33.25 -6.98
CA VAL A 413 -15.50 -31.86 -7.19
C VAL A 413 -16.51 -31.48 -6.11
N ILE A 414 -16.12 -30.56 -5.23
CA ILE A 414 -16.96 -30.08 -4.12
C ILE A 414 -17.58 -28.71 -4.38
N GLY A 415 -17.05 -27.97 -5.34
CA GLY A 415 -17.45 -26.60 -5.63
C GLY A 415 -16.97 -26.10 -6.98
N MET A 416 -17.37 -24.88 -7.34
CA MET A 416 -16.87 -24.19 -8.51
C MET A 416 -16.67 -22.71 -8.20
N VAL A 417 -15.56 -22.16 -8.66
CA VAL A 417 -15.29 -20.73 -8.63
C VAL A 417 -15.12 -20.23 -10.06
N THR A 418 -15.82 -19.15 -10.39
CA THR A 418 -15.70 -18.48 -11.68
C THR A 418 -14.96 -17.16 -11.55
N ARG A 419 -14.47 -16.65 -12.68
CA ARG A 419 -13.93 -15.28 -12.74
C ARG A 419 -14.94 -14.25 -12.21
N SER A 420 -16.24 -14.45 -12.41
CA SER A 420 -17.25 -13.46 -11.99
C SER A 420 -17.36 -13.43 -10.46
N ASP A 421 -17.36 -14.59 -9.83
CA ASP A 421 -17.45 -14.72 -8.36
C ASP A 421 -16.28 -14.01 -7.67
N LEU A 422 -15.07 -14.20 -8.20
CA LEU A 422 -13.87 -13.52 -7.71
C LEU A 422 -13.94 -12.01 -7.92
N MET A 423 -14.43 -11.54 -9.07
CA MET A 423 -14.56 -10.10 -9.32
C MET A 423 -15.54 -9.44 -8.35
N VAL A 424 -16.70 -10.06 -8.11
CA VAL A 424 -17.68 -9.55 -7.13
C VAL A 424 -17.03 -9.43 -5.75
N TYR A 425 -16.34 -10.48 -5.30
CA TYR A 425 -15.59 -10.46 -4.05
C TYR A 425 -14.61 -9.28 -3.95
N PHE A 426 -13.79 -9.03 -4.99
CA PHE A 426 -12.84 -7.91 -4.96
C PHE A 426 -13.51 -6.53 -5.06
N TYR A 427 -14.63 -6.41 -5.76
CA TYR A 427 -15.39 -5.15 -5.82
C TYR A 427 -16.06 -4.83 -4.48
N ASP A 428 -16.60 -5.83 -3.78
CA ASP A 428 -17.24 -5.65 -2.47
C ASP A 428 -16.24 -5.26 -1.35
N GLN A 429 -14.93 -5.45 -1.59
CA GLN A 429 -13.87 -4.99 -0.69
C GLN A 429 -13.34 -3.59 -0.99
N LEU A 430 -13.83 -2.92 -2.03
CA LEU A 430 -13.53 -1.50 -2.21
C LEU A 430 -14.23 -0.70 -1.09
N PRO A 431 -13.54 0.28 -0.48
CA PRO A 431 -14.21 1.18 0.46
C PRO A 431 -15.42 1.82 -0.22
N LYS A 432 -16.57 1.79 0.46
CA LYS A 432 -17.80 2.44 -0.01
C LYS A 432 -17.66 3.96 -0.04
#